data_AF-A0A1G5FLH6-F1
#
_entry.id   AF-A0A1G5FLH6-F1
#
_cell.length_a   1.000
_cell.length_b   1.000
_cell.length_c   1.000
_cell.angle_alpha   90.00
_cell.angle_beta   90.00
_cell.angle_gamma   90.00
#
_symmetry.space_group_name_H-M   'P 1'
#
loop_
_entity.id
_entity.type
_entity.pdbx_description
1 polymer ?
#
loop_
_entity_poly.entity_id
_entity_poly.type
_entity_poly.pdbx_seq_one_letter_code
_entity_poly.pdbx_strand_id
1 'polypeptide(L)'
;MSGPVSTVGLGTSVKLIGLTKHTKHRHVPSPVSPHFVAPPAQSSLSFNPIALAAAIARTATTWDDAPVVLLDGLQQSALIELETLLQDGSAVALESHFKFLAGTAGSQFAAKVGAGIAHLYMYALGYAWRANAACLSSSLNPHADFIYDGGNASGHGVVLAEAHGSFAKDASAAKIANTAKRKYTKQVKTVIANPSPFGEIIHGYSIAFGSKPTTAGSFLAISETRISKPRKRTTPPGDPQRGATSEGTSAPMALATHRSNFLLIGAPEVTNWIDWIRSPDSPAPDRYNVPLLRFDFAGRTYLAATPWHLRSGSPPWWIDDFFDHPEWWRIARRARLSPLRHPGSDFGWFVIEEKAGAEFLNALSNAIRDRGVGLPATIRLPTFEPAGFALSAGDRVARAEADEPYQYTLFRDGLALVGEPFRGRPRDVVVWSPDGGMALD
;
A
#
# COMPACT_ATOMS: atom_id res chain seq x y z
N MET A 1 -4.52 0.21 41.62
CA MET A 1 -3.69 1.38 41.30
C MET A 1 -3.48 1.39 39.80
N SER A 2 -4.30 2.14 39.08
CA SER A 2 -4.22 2.29 37.63
C SER A 2 -3.39 3.53 37.35
N GLY A 3 -2.11 3.36 37.02
CA GLY A 3 -1.28 4.46 36.54
C GLY A 3 -1.82 4.97 35.19
N PRO A 4 -1.67 6.26 34.87
CA PRO A 4 -1.97 6.74 33.53
C PRO A 4 -1.08 5.97 32.55
N VAL A 5 -1.69 5.21 31.64
CA VAL A 5 -0.98 4.69 30.48
C VAL A 5 -0.51 5.91 29.72
N SER A 6 0.80 6.18 29.77
CA SER A 6 1.41 7.23 28.97
C SER A 6 1.13 6.87 27.51
N THR A 7 0.22 7.61 26.87
CA THR A 7 0.05 7.61 25.42
C THR A 7 1.26 8.29 24.81
N VAL A 8 2.41 7.63 24.90
CA VAL A 8 3.55 7.96 24.05
C VAL A 8 3.15 7.39 22.70
N GLY A 9 2.58 8.26 21.86
CA GLY A 9 2.28 7.93 20.48
C GLY A 9 3.50 7.30 19.82
N LEU A 10 3.28 6.37 18.92
CA LEU A 10 4.39 5.71 18.27
C LEU A 10 5.22 6.76 17.53
N GLY A 11 6.47 6.84 17.95
CA GLY A 11 7.46 7.87 17.67
C GLY A 11 7.41 8.67 16.38
N THR A 12 7.76 9.96 16.48
CA THR A 12 8.19 10.77 15.33
C THR A 12 9.49 10.26 14.69
N SER A 13 10.25 9.42 15.40
CA SER A 13 11.59 9.02 14.98
C SER A 13 11.57 8.18 13.71
N VAL A 14 12.35 8.62 12.72
CA VAL A 14 12.62 7.85 11.51
C VAL A 14 13.36 6.56 11.88
N LYS A 15 12.80 5.43 11.51
CA LYS A 15 13.42 4.11 11.64
C LYS A 15 14.36 3.85 10.46
N LEU A 16 15.49 3.20 10.74
CA LEU A 16 16.48 2.78 9.75
C LEU A 16 16.70 1.27 9.82
N ILE A 17 16.60 0.60 8.67
CA ILE A 17 16.89 -0.82 8.52
C ILE A 17 18.01 -0.99 7.49
N GLY A 18 19.13 -1.56 7.91
CA GLY A 18 20.23 -1.90 7.02
C GLY A 18 20.00 -3.23 6.28
N LEU A 19 20.34 -3.26 5.00
CA LEU A 19 20.41 -4.48 4.22
C LEU A 19 21.58 -5.35 4.70
N THR A 20 21.27 -6.49 5.30
CA THR A 20 22.26 -7.42 5.84
C THR A 20 22.75 -8.43 4.83
N LYS A 21 21.90 -8.81 3.87
CA LYS A 21 22.28 -9.74 2.82
C LYS A 21 21.45 -9.52 1.56
N HIS A 22 22.14 -9.56 0.42
CA HIS A 22 21.51 -9.63 -0.89
C HIS A 22 22.01 -10.84 -1.66
N THR A 23 21.09 -11.56 -2.28
CA THR A 23 21.37 -12.77 -3.07
C THR A 23 20.63 -12.70 -4.39
N LYS A 24 21.34 -12.94 -5.50
CA LYS A 24 20.73 -13.04 -6.84
C LYS A 24 20.69 -14.49 -7.29
N HIS A 25 19.53 -14.94 -7.76
CA HIS A 25 19.29 -16.33 -8.15
C HIS A 25 19.17 -16.47 -9.66
N ARG A 26 19.88 -17.41 -10.26
CA ARG A 26 19.75 -17.65 -11.70
C ARG A 26 18.37 -18.23 -12.01
N HIS A 27 17.79 -17.76 -13.11
CA HIS A 27 16.58 -18.30 -13.72
C HIS A 27 16.88 -18.66 -15.18
N VAL A 28 16.13 -19.61 -15.72
CA VAL A 28 16.24 -20.08 -17.11
C VAL A 28 14.81 -20.26 -17.64
N PRO A 29 14.45 -19.62 -18.77
CA PRO A 29 15.26 -18.70 -19.56
C PRO A 29 15.56 -17.37 -18.83
N SER A 30 16.60 -16.65 -19.26
CA SER A 30 16.94 -15.31 -18.74
C SER A 30 17.62 -14.49 -19.85
N PRO A 31 17.29 -13.19 -20.00
CA PRO A 31 16.20 -12.48 -19.31
C PRO A 31 14.83 -12.98 -19.76
N VAL A 32 13.81 -12.87 -18.90
CA VAL A 32 12.42 -13.20 -19.25
C VAL A 32 11.88 -12.13 -20.20
N SER A 33 11.96 -10.87 -19.77
CA SER A 33 11.67 -9.72 -20.62
C SER A 33 12.98 -9.08 -21.13
N PRO A 34 13.21 -9.03 -22.44
CA PRO A 34 14.34 -8.30 -23.02
C PRO A 34 14.30 -6.83 -22.58
N HIS A 35 15.49 -6.23 -22.41
CA HIS A 35 15.68 -4.82 -22.02
C HIS A 35 15.20 -4.42 -20.61
N PHE A 36 14.48 -5.26 -19.89
CA PHE A 36 14.15 -5.02 -18.49
C PHE A 36 15.43 -4.98 -17.63
N VAL A 37 15.54 -3.96 -16.78
CA VAL A 37 16.62 -3.80 -15.80
C VAL A 37 16.03 -3.57 -14.42
N ALA A 38 16.19 -4.54 -13.52
CA ALA A 38 15.77 -4.37 -12.13
C ALA A 38 16.57 -3.23 -11.46
N PRO A 39 15.92 -2.38 -10.62
CA PRO A 39 16.61 -1.40 -9.81
C PRO A 39 17.69 -2.05 -8.92
N PRO A 40 18.80 -1.33 -8.64
CA PRO A 40 19.83 -1.86 -7.75
C PRO A 40 19.27 -2.06 -6.34
N ALA A 41 19.70 -3.14 -5.69
CA ALA A 41 19.40 -3.35 -4.29
C ALA A 41 20.06 -2.25 -3.44
N GLN A 42 19.33 -1.84 -2.42
CA GLN A 42 19.65 -0.68 -1.62
C GLN A 42 20.20 -1.10 -0.27
N SER A 43 21.21 -0.35 0.21
CA SER A 43 21.92 -0.65 1.45
C SER A 43 21.09 -0.39 2.71
N SER A 44 20.07 0.44 2.63
CA SER A 44 19.15 0.68 3.75
C SER A 44 17.79 1.19 3.31
N LEU A 45 16.81 0.98 4.19
CA LEU A 45 15.46 1.53 4.11
C LEU A 45 15.23 2.42 5.33
N SER A 46 14.77 3.65 5.10
CA SER A 46 14.35 4.58 6.15
C SER A 46 12.86 4.85 6.03
N PHE A 47 12.14 4.91 7.15
CA PHE A 47 10.69 5.17 7.16
C PHE A 47 10.24 5.77 8.47
N ASN A 48 9.20 6.61 8.42
CA ASN A 48 8.49 7.01 9.63
C ASN A 48 7.48 5.91 9.99
N PRO A 49 7.01 5.85 11.24
CA PRO A 49 6.14 4.74 11.60
C PRO A 49 4.75 4.80 10.98
N ILE A 50 4.25 5.98 10.63
CA ILE A 50 3.01 6.14 9.86
C ILE A 50 3.11 5.48 8.46
N ALA A 51 4.29 5.49 7.83
CA ALA A 51 4.53 4.74 6.58
C ALA A 51 4.44 3.22 6.81
N LEU A 52 4.98 2.70 7.92
CA LEU A 52 4.86 1.27 8.24
C LEU A 52 3.40 0.88 8.49
N ALA A 53 2.69 1.69 9.28
CA ALA A 53 1.25 1.55 9.51
C ALA A 53 0.46 1.49 8.20
N ALA A 54 0.66 2.47 7.31
CA ALA A 54 -0.01 2.53 6.03
C ALA A 54 0.32 1.31 5.15
N ALA A 55 1.58 0.89 5.13
CA ALA A 55 2.04 -0.28 4.40
C ALA A 55 1.44 -1.58 4.93
N ILE A 56 1.31 -1.74 6.25
CA ILE A 56 0.68 -2.92 6.86
C ILE A 56 -0.81 -2.95 6.52
N ALA A 57 -1.53 -1.85 6.66
CA ALA A 57 -2.94 -1.79 6.32
C ALA A 57 -3.17 -2.09 4.83
N ARG A 58 -2.34 -1.53 3.95
CA ARG A 58 -2.39 -1.78 2.51
C ARG A 58 -2.04 -3.21 2.12
N THR A 59 -1.11 -3.85 2.81
CA THR A 59 -0.76 -5.26 2.54
C THR A 59 -1.68 -6.25 3.24
N ALA A 60 -2.41 -5.80 4.27
CA ALA A 60 -3.46 -6.55 4.93
C ALA A 60 -4.77 -6.58 4.13
N THR A 61 -4.91 -5.80 3.05
CA THR A 61 -6.04 -5.96 2.13
C THR A 61 -5.99 -7.37 1.55
N THR A 62 -6.87 -8.23 2.07
CA THR A 62 -7.08 -9.59 1.60
C THR A 62 -7.77 -9.57 0.24
N TRP A 63 -8.08 -10.76 -0.29
CA TRP A 63 -8.60 -11.06 -1.63
C TRP A 63 -9.46 -9.96 -2.27
N ASP A 64 -9.48 -9.93 -3.60
CA ASP A 64 -10.16 -8.94 -4.42
C ASP A 64 -11.66 -8.74 -4.12
N ASP A 65 -12.27 -9.51 -3.22
CA ASP A 65 -13.66 -9.45 -2.77
C ASP A 65 -13.82 -9.16 -1.26
N ALA A 66 -12.73 -8.83 -0.54
CA ALA A 66 -12.75 -8.62 0.90
C ALA A 66 -13.75 -7.51 1.32
N PRO A 67 -14.63 -7.76 2.30
CA PRO A 67 -15.60 -6.78 2.76
C PRO A 67 -14.93 -5.56 3.43
N VAL A 68 -15.49 -4.37 3.21
CA VAL A 68 -14.97 -3.11 3.77
C VAL A 68 -14.84 -3.13 5.30
N VAL A 69 -15.82 -3.74 5.98
CA VAL A 69 -15.82 -3.85 7.45
C VAL A 69 -14.61 -4.64 7.98
N LEU A 70 -14.17 -5.66 7.25
CA LEU A 70 -13.01 -6.45 7.63
C LEU A 70 -11.73 -5.62 7.58
N LEU A 71 -11.58 -4.80 6.55
CA LEU A 71 -10.36 -4.06 6.30
C LEU A 71 -10.22 -2.82 7.18
N ASP A 72 -11.32 -2.15 7.52
CA ASP A 72 -11.30 -1.12 8.58
C ASP A 72 -10.86 -1.73 9.91
N GLY A 73 -11.43 -2.88 10.30
CA GLY A 73 -11.02 -3.59 11.51
C GLY A 73 -9.54 -4.00 11.49
N LEU A 74 -9.03 -4.50 10.36
CA LEU A 74 -7.62 -4.88 10.22
C LEU A 74 -6.68 -3.67 10.25
N GLN A 75 -7.09 -2.55 9.64
CA GLN A 75 -6.37 -1.29 9.73
C GLN A 75 -6.27 -0.85 11.20
N GLN A 76 -7.39 -0.70 11.90
CA GLN A 76 -7.40 -0.22 13.28
C GLN A 76 -6.59 -1.14 14.21
N SER A 77 -6.73 -2.46 14.03
CA SER A 77 -5.93 -3.45 14.74
C SER A 77 -4.43 -3.28 14.46
N ALA A 78 -4.02 -3.12 13.21
CA ALA A 78 -2.61 -2.97 12.86
C ALA A 78 -1.98 -1.73 13.49
N LEU A 79 -2.72 -0.62 13.50
CA LEU A 79 -2.32 0.63 14.13
C LEU A 79 -2.07 0.41 15.63
N ILE A 80 -3.10 0.01 16.37
CA ILE A 80 -3.02 -0.20 17.83
C ILE A 80 -1.91 -1.20 18.19
N GLU A 81 -1.76 -2.29 17.42
CA GLU A 81 -0.69 -3.27 17.62
C GLU A 81 0.70 -2.66 17.48
N LEU A 82 0.93 -1.83 16.44
CA LEU A 82 2.21 -1.14 16.28
C LEU A 82 2.48 -0.27 17.51
N GLU A 83 1.54 0.62 17.87
CA GLU A 83 1.62 1.54 19.03
C GLU A 83 2.00 0.81 20.32
N THR A 84 1.40 -0.36 20.52
CA THR A 84 1.56 -1.11 21.77
C THR A 84 2.87 -1.93 21.80
N LEU A 85 3.39 -2.33 20.64
CA LEU A 85 4.41 -3.38 20.54
C LEU A 85 5.75 -2.92 19.96
N LEU A 86 5.85 -1.73 19.36
CA LEU A 86 7.11 -1.18 18.85
C LEU A 86 7.55 0.02 19.67
N GLN A 87 8.83 0.02 20.05
CA GLN A 87 9.45 1.17 20.70
C GLN A 87 9.67 2.30 19.70
N ASP A 88 9.57 3.53 20.19
CA ASP A 88 10.14 4.70 19.51
C ASP A 88 11.68 4.58 19.42
N GLY A 89 12.27 5.25 18.46
CA GLY A 89 13.70 5.31 18.21
C GLY A 89 14.05 4.95 16.77
N SER A 90 15.29 5.28 16.40
CA SER A 90 15.82 5.08 15.04
C SER A 90 16.10 3.62 14.69
N ALA A 91 16.22 2.76 15.69
CA ALA A 91 16.29 1.31 15.51
C ALA A 91 14.91 0.66 15.66
N VAL A 92 14.74 -0.52 15.05
CA VAL A 92 13.57 -1.35 15.34
C VAL A 92 13.80 -2.08 16.66
N ALA A 93 12.91 -1.88 17.62
CA ALA A 93 12.91 -2.56 18.91
C ALA A 93 11.46 -2.82 19.33
N LEU A 94 11.24 -3.90 20.08
CA LEU A 94 9.91 -4.29 20.56
C LEU A 94 9.70 -3.79 21.99
N GLU A 95 8.47 -3.41 22.30
CA GLU A 95 8.08 -3.09 23.67
C GLU A 95 8.21 -4.28 24.60
N SER A 96 8.43 -3.99 25.89
CA SER A 96 8.60 -5.04 26.90
C SER A 96 7.37 -5.95 27.03
N HIS A 97 6.20 -5.46 26.59
CA HIS A 97 4.94 -6.19 26.55
C HIS A 97 4.92 -7.35 25.56
N PHE A 98 5.75 -7.32 24.51
CA PHE A 98 5.78 -8.36 23.48
C PHE A 98 6.00 -9.76 24.06
N LYS A 99 6.75 -9.87 25.17
CA LYS A 99 7.02 -11.15 25.85
C LYS A 99 5.76 -11.85 26.39
N PHE A 100 4.65 -11.13 26.54
CA PHE A 100 3.39 -11.65 27.02
C PHE A 100 2.48 -12.15 25.90
N LEU A 101 2.83 -11.92 24.63
CA LEU A 101 2.08 -12.48 23.51
C LEU A 101 2.26 -13.99 23.42
N ALA A 102 1.16 -14.69 23.17
CA ALA A 102 1.22 -16.09 22.76
C ALA A 102 2.03 -16.22 21.45
N GLY A 103 2.67 -17.37 21.24
CA GLY A 103 3.53 -17.60 20.07
C GLY A 103 2.81 -17.39 18.74
N THR A 104 1.52 -17.70 18.67
CA THR A 104 0.65 -17.44 17.51
C THR A 104 0.47 -15.95 17.24
N ALA A 105 0.08 -15.17 18.26
CA ALA A 105 -0.10 -13.72 18.17
C ALA A 105 1.22 -13.01 17.83
N GLY A 106 2.33 -13.39 18.47
CA GLY A 106 3.65 -12.85 18.15
C GLY A 106 4.10 -13.14 16.72
N SER A 107 3.78 -14.33 16.20
CA SER A 107 4.07 -14.71 14.81
C SER A 107 3.20 -13.94 13.80
N GLN A 108 1.92 -13.73 14.11
CA GLN A 108 1.01 -12.92 13.29
C GLN A 108 1.47 -11.47 13.22
N PHE A 109 1.83 -10.87 14.36
CA PHE A 109 2.36 -9.51 14.39
C PHE A 109 3.66 -9.40 13.57
N ALA A 110 4.59 -10.35 13.74
CA ALA A 110 5.81 -10.41 12.94
C ALA A 110 5.52 -10.50 11.44
N ALA A 111 4.54 -11.32 11.03
CA ALA A 111 4.14 -11.45 9.63
C ALA A 111 3.59 -10.13 9.06
N LYS A 112 2.71 -9.44 9.80
CA LYS A 112 2.20 -8.10 9.43
C LYS A 112 3.34 -7.11 9.21
N VAL A 113 4.26 -7.00 10.18
CA VAL A 113 5.42 -6.09 10.07
C VAL A 113 6.32 -6.45 8.88
N GLY A 114 6.57 -7.75 8.66
CA GLY A 114 7.34 -8.22 7.51
C GLY A 114 6.71 -7.87 6.16
N ALA A 115 5.38 -7.99 6.05
CA ALA A 115 4.63 -7.58 4.85
C ALA A 115 4.73 -6.07 4.61
N GLY A 116 4.54 -5.25 5.64
CA GLY A 116 4.69 -3.79 5.55
C GLY A 116 6.10 -3.36 5.13
N ILE A 117 7.14 -3.95 5.71
CA ILE A 117 8.53 -3.65 5.35
C ILE A 117 8.85 -4.07 3.92
N ALA A 118 8.38 -5.25 3.48
CA ALA A 118 8.54 -5.69 2.11
C ALA A 118 7.87 -4.72 1.13
N HIS A 119 6.67 -4.25 1.46
CA HIS A 119 5.96 -3.26 0.66
C HIS A 119 6.69 -1.92 0.60
N LEU A 120 7.10 -1.35 1.73
CA LEU A 120 7.89 -0.11 1.74
C LEU A 120 9.17 -0.24 0.91
N TYR A 121 9.87 -1.37 1.02
CA TYR A 121 11.08 -1.61 0.24
C TYR A 121 10.80 -1.64 -1.27
N MET A 122 9.80 -2.41 -1.70
CA MET A 122 9.39 -2.49 -3.11
C MET A 122 8.93 -1.14 -3.64
N TYR A 123 8.17 -0.40 -2.84
CA TYR A 123 7.67 0.92 -3.19
C TYR A 123 8.80 1.93 -3.39
N ALA A 124 9.76 1.90 -2.47
CA ALA A 124 10.89 2.78 -2.53
C ALA A 124 11.81 2.45 -3.73
N LEU A 125 11.92 1.18 -4.16
CA LEU A 125 12.57 0.80 -5.43
C LEU A 125 11.91 1.39 -6.68
N GLY A 126 10.74 2.03 -6.55
CA GLY A 126 10.00 2.65 -7.64
C GLY A 126 8.89 1.77 -8.21
N TYR A 127 8.65 0.59 -7.62
CA TYR A 127 7.51 -0.23 -8.00
C TYR A 127 6.23 0.24 -7.33
N ALA A 128 5.09 -0.02 -7.96
CA ALA A 128 3.78 0.27 -7.39
C ALA A 128 3.04 -1.04 -7.08
N TRP A 129 2.34 -1.06 -5.94
CA TRP A 129 1.59 -2.24 -5.50
C TRP A 129 0.29 -2.38 -6.27
N ARG A 130 -0.05 -3.62 -6.64
CA ARG A 130 -1.22 -3.92 -7.47
C ARG A 130 -2.22 -4.82 -6.78
N ALA A 131 -1.78 -6.00 -6.39
CA ALA A 131 -2.67 -7.01 -5.86
C ALA A 131 -1.92 -7.97 -4.94
N ASN A 132 -2.69 -8.75 -4.19
CA ASN A 132 -2.19 -9.97 -3.59
C ASN A 132 -1.95 -11.02 -4.69
N ALA A 133 -0.82 -11.73 -4.65
CA ALA A 133 -0.48 -12.73 -5.68
C ALA A 133 -1.32 -14.02 -5.59
N ALA A 134 -2.23 -14.13 -4.62
CA ALA A 134 -3.27 -15.16 -4.60
C ALA A 134 -4.13 -15.18 -5.90
N CYS A 135 -4.24 -14.05 -6.60
CA CYS A 135 -4.96 -13.97 -7.88
C CYS A 135 -4.24 -14.67 -9.06
N LEU A 136 -2.98 -15.10 -8.91
CA LEU A 136 -2.19 -15.69 -10.01
C LEU A 136 -2.66 -17.09 -10.40
N SER A 137 -3.10 -17.90 -9.43
CA SER A 137 -3.80 -19.16 -9.65
C SER A 137 -4.17 -19.77 -8.31
N SER A 138 -5.39 -20.31 -8.18
CA SER A 138 -5.81 -21.13 -7.04
C SER A 138 -5.02 -22.45 -6.92
N SER A 139 -4.33 -22.87 -7.99
CA SER A 139 -3.51 -24.10 -8.03
C SER A 139 -2.05 -23.88 -7.64
N LEU A 140 -1.58 -22.63 -7.56
CA LEU A 140 -0.20 -22.31 -7.17
C LEU A 140 -0.12 -22.25 -5.65
N ASN A 141 0.23 -23.37 -5.01
CA ASN A 141 0.52 -23.40 -3.57
C ASN A 141 1.91 -23.99 -3.30
N PRO A 142 2.87 -23.22 -2.73
CA PRO A 142 2.75 -21.84 -2.30
C PRO A 142 3.09 -20.82 -3.41
N HIS A 143 2.43 -19.67 -3.40
CA HIS A 143 2.72 -18.51 -4.26
C HIS A 143 3.47 -17.42 -3.47
N ALA A 144 3.98 -16.42 -4.20
CA ALA A 144 4.45 -15.17 -3.61
C ALA A 144 3.29 -14.37 -3.00
N ASP A 145 3.55 -13.48 -2.05
CA ASP A 145 2.48 -12.69 -1.41
C ASP A 145 1.89 -11.56 -2.28
N PHE A 146 2.70 -10.86 -3.07
CA PHE A 146 2.30 -9.60 -3.70
C PHE A 146 2.74 -9.46 -5.17
N ILE A 147 1.94 -8.72 -5.94
CA ILE A 147 2.24 -8.30 -7.33
C ILE A 147 2.49 -6.80 -7.37
N TYR A 148 3.54 -6.43 -8.09
CA TYR A 148 3.99 -5.07 -8.34
C TYR A 148 4.20 -4.82 -9.83
N ASP A 149 4.18 -3.56 -10.21
CA ASP A 149 4.53 -3.08 -11.55
C ASP A 149 5.21 -1.70 -11.45
N GLY A 150 5.19 -0.93 -12.54
CA GLY A 150 5.61 0.46 -12.52
C GLY A 150 7.12 0.59 -12.41
N GLY A 151 7.60 1.84 -12.39
CA GLY A 151 9.04 2.12 -12.44
C GLY A 151 9.69 1.36 -13.60
N ASN A 152 10.73 0.59 -13.29
CA ASN A 152 11.47 -0.19 -14.29
C ASN A 152 10.68 -1.36 -14.90
N ALA A 153 9.55 -1.78 -14.32
CA ALA A 153 8.71 -2.85 -14.87
C ALA A 153 7.69 -2.34 -15.90
N SER A 154 7.52 -1.01 -16.02
CA SER A 154 6.56 -0.39 -16.94
C SER A 154 6.81 -0.84 -18.38
N GLY A 155 5.78 -1.39 -19.03
CA GLY A 155 5.85 -1.90 -20.40
C GLY A 155 6.51 -3.28 -20.56
N HIS A 156 7.03 -3.87 -19.48
CA HIS A 156 7.70 -5.18 -19.54
C HIS A 156 6.82 -6.33 -19.01
N GLY A 157 6.05 -6.08 -17.95
CA GLY A 157 5.26 -7.09 -17.25
C GLY A 157 5.16 -6.76 -15.75
N VAL A 158 5.01 -7.78 -14.92
CA VAL A 158 4.84 -7.62 -13.47
C VAL A 158 5.96 -8.29 -12.66
N VAL A 159 6.12 -7.81 -11.44
CA VAL A 159 7.15 -8.24 -10.50
C VAL A 159 6.48 -8.81 -9.25
N LEU A 160 6.99 -9.92 -8.73
CA LEU A 160 6.50 -10.49 -7.48
C LEU A 160 7.31 -10.07 -6.27
N ALA A 161 6.67 -9.99 -5.11
CA ALA A 161 7.36 -9.94 -3.84
C ALA A 161 6.76 -10.94 -2.84
N GLU A 162 7.63 -11.78 -2.29
CA GLU A 162 7.33 -12.66 -1.16
C GLU A 162 7.87 -12.03 0.12
N ALA A 163 7.03 -11.86 1.13
CA ALA A 163 7.35 -11.20 2.38
C ALA A 163 7.55 -12.20 3.53
N HIS A 164 8.38 -11.81 4.48
CA HIS A 164 8.53 -12.56 5.72
C HIS A 164 8.96 -11.64 6.86
N GLY A 165 8.36 -11.83 8.04
CA GLY A 165 8.79 -11.20 9.27
C GLY A 165 9.00 -12.21 10.38
N SER A 166 9.97 -11.94 11.25
CA SER A 166 10.28 -12.81 12.39
C SER A 166 10.76 -12.01 13.60
N PHE A 167 10.11 -12.24 14.75
CA PHE A 167 10.54 -11.75 16.06
C PHE A 167 11.03 -12.91 16.95
N ALA A 168 11.82 -13.82 16.37
CA ALA A 168 12.36 -14.94 17.11
C ALA A 168 13.54 -14.52 18.01
N LYS A 169 13.64 -15.09 19.21
CA LYS A 169 14.75 -14.81 20.15
C LYS A 169 16.13 -15.09 19.55
N ASP A 170 16.18 -16.08 18.66
CA ASP A 170 17.37 -16.57 17.98
C ASP A 170 17.51 -16.00 16.56
N ALA A 171 16.77 -14.93 16.22
CA ALA A 171 16.88 -14.24 14.94
C ALA A 171 18.30 -13.71 14.71
N SER A 172 18.81 -13.92 13.49
CA SER A 172 20.15 -13.50 13.08
C SER A 172 20.16 -13.20 11.58
N ALA A 173 21.12 -12.40 11.13
CA ALA A 173 21.32 -12.09 9.71
C ALA A 173 21.38 -13.38 8.85
N ALA A 174 22.08 -14.41 9.31
CA ALA A 174 22.19 -15.68 8.61
C ALA A 174 20.84 -16.41 8.49
N LYS A 175 20.02 -16.45 9.55
CA LYS A 175 18.70 -17.09 9.51
C LYS A 175 17.74 -16.33 8.60
N ILE A 176 17.72 -15.01 8.70
CA ILE A 176 16.86 -14.16 7.85
C ILE A 176 17.27 -14.28 6.37
N ALA A 177 18.58 -14.31 6.08
CA ALA A 177 19.08 -14.57 4.73
C ALA A 177 18.71 -15.96 4.18
N ASN A 178 18.82 -17.00 5.01
CA ASN A 178 18.41 -18.36 4.64
C ASN A 178 16.91 -18.43 4.38
N THR A 179 16.09 -17.73 5.17
CA THR A 179 14.65 -17.66 4.93
C THR A 179 14.32 -16.96 3.62
N ALA A 180 14.91 -15.80 3.33
CA ALA A 180 14.71 -15.11 2.04
C ALA A 180 15.08 -16.01 0.85
N LYS A 181 16.22 -16.73 0.93
CA LYS A 181 16.65 -17.68 -0.11
C LYS A 181 15.67 -18.85 -0.29
N ARG A 182 15.23 -19.45 0.82
CA ARG A 182 14.32 -20.60 0.80
C ARG A 182 12.97 -20.21 0.23
N LYS A 183 12.40 -19.10 0.70
CA LYS A 183 11.12 -18.57 0.22
C LYS A 183 11.19 -18.18 -1.25
N TYR A 184 12.23 -17.46 -1.68
CA TYR A 184 12.46 -17.18 -3.10
C TYR A 184 12.42 -18.45 -3.96
N THR A 185 13.16 -19.48 -3.56
CA THR A 185 13.25 -20.74 -4.34
C THR A 185 11.91 -21.45 -4.43
N LYS A 186 11.12 -21.42 -3.35
CA LYS A 186 9.85 -22.15 -3.24
C LYS A 186 8.67 -21.42 -3.88
N GLN A 187 8.61 -20.10 -3.74
CA GLN A 187 7.39 -19.30 -4.01
C GLN A 187 7.54 -18.33 -5.17
N VAL A 188 8.75 -17.83 -5.44
CA VAL A 188 8.99 -16.82 -6.46
C VAL A 188 9.55 -17.45 -7.73
N LYS A 189 10.64 -18.23 -7.60
CA LYS A 189 11.36 -18.80 -8.73
C LYS A 189 10.49 -19.69 -9.63
N THR A 190 9.53 -20.39 -9.03
CA THR A 190 8.65 -21.37 -9.67
C THR A 190 7.60 -20.75 -10.58
N VAL A 191 7.36 -19.44 -10.45
CA VAL A 191 6.29 -18.72 -11.16
C VAL A 191 6.81 -17.61 -12.08
N ILE A 192 8.12 -17.37 -12.10
CA ILE A 192 8.73 -16.47 -13.08
C ILE A 192 8.46 -17.01 -14.50
N ALA A 193 8.16 -16.11 -15.44
CA ALA A 193 7.71 -16.37 -16.81
C ALA A 193 6.29 -16.95 -16.95
N ASN A 194 5.53 -17.12 -15.86
CA ASN A 194 4.12 -17.46 -15.97
C ASN A 194 3.28 -16.23 -16.36
N PRO A 195 2.18 -16.43 -17.10
CA PRO A 195 1.20 -15.38 -17.32
C PRO A 195 0.45 -15.03 -16.03
N SER A 196 0.03 -13.78 -15.90
CA SER A 196 -0.89 -13.31 -14.86
C SER A 196 -2.00 -12.45 -15.47
N PRO A 197 -3.10 -12.18 -14.74
CA PRO A 197 -4.12 -11.22 -15.16
C PRO A 197 -3.57 -9.82 -15.48
N PHE A 198 -2.37 -9.48 -15.01
CA PHE A 198 -1.74 -8.18 -15.14
C PHE A 198 -0.53 -8.17 -16.10
N GLY A 199 -0.21 -9.31 -16.73
CA GLY A 199 0.94 -9.47 -17.63
C GLY A 199 1.87 -10.62 -17.25
N GLU A 200 2.90 -10.86 -18.05
CA GLU A 200 3.90 -11.88 -17.75
C GLU A 200 4.72 -11.51 -16.49
N ILE A 201 5.06 -12.51 -15.69
CA ILE A 201 5.87 -12.33 -14.48
C ILE A 201 7.35 -12.29 -14.86
N ILE A 202 7.94 -11.10 -14.91
CA ILE A 202 9.28 -10.88 -15.47
C ILE A 202 10.40 -10.95 -14.44
N HIS A 203 10.08 -10.74 -13.16
CA HIS A 203 11.05 -10.63 -12.07
C HIS A 203 10.39 -10.95 -10.73
N GLY A 204 11.20 -11.14 -9.69
CA GLY A 204 10.65 -11.31 -8.35
C GLY A 204 11.67 -11.22 -7.23
N TYR A 205 11.15 -10.90 -6.06
CA TYR A 205 11.87 -10.67 -4.82
C TYR A 205 11.31 -11.57 -3.71
N SER A 206 12.17 -12.02 -2.81
CA SER A 206 11.80 -12.47 -1.49
C SER A 206 12.52 -11.62 -0.47
N ILE A 207 11.75 -10.91 0.34
CA ILE A 207 12.19 -9.92 1.31
C ILE A 207 11.89 -10.47 2.70
N ALA A 208 12.94 -10.77 3.45
CA ALA A 208 12.82 -11.26 4.81
C ALA A 208 13.33 -10.21 5.78
N PHE A 209 12.51 -9.92 6.77
CA PHE A 209 12.80 -9.06 7.90
C PHE A 209 12.86 -9.89 9.19
N GLY A 210 13.73 -9.50 10.11
CA GLY A 210 13.64 -9.99 11.48
C GLY A 210 14.29 -9.08 12.49
N SER A 211 13.86 -9.20 13.74
CA SER A 211 14.43 -8.49 14.88
C SER A 211 14.39 -9.39 16.11
N LYS A 212 15.30 -9.15 17.06
CA LYS A 212 15.30 -9.86 18.35
C LYS A 212 14.35 -9.12 19.30
N PRO A 213 13.42 -9.81 19.98
CA PRO A 213 12.50 -9.14 20.90
C PRO A 213 13.16 -8.34 22.03
N THR A 214 14.37 -8.73 22.43
CA THR A 214 15.07 -8.18 23.61
C THR A 214 16.20 -7.24 23.24
N THR A 215 16.40 -6.91 21.96
CA THR A 215 17.55 -6.11 21.53
C THR A 215 17.17 -5.21 20.38
N ALA A 216 17.52 -3.93 20.49
CA ALA A 216 17.34 -2.98 19.41
C ALA A 216 18.18 -3.37 18.18
N GLY A 217 17.57 -3.24 17.00
CA GLY A 217 18.17 -3.59 15.72
C GLY A 217 17.33 -4.57 14.93
N SER A 218 17.68 -4.72 13.66
CA SER A 218 16.98 -5.61 12.76
C SER A 218 17.90 -6.15 11.67
N PHE A 219 17.40 -7.16 10.98
CA PHE A 219 18.04 -7.77 9.83
C PHE A 219 17.08 -7.72 8.65
N LEU A 220 17.55 -7.21 7.53
CA LEU A 220 16.84 -7.25 6.25
C LEU A 220 17.65 -8.07 5.26
N ALA A 221 17.03 -9.06 4.64
CA ALA A 221 17.66 -9.87 3.61
C ALA A 221 16.78 -9.99 2.37
N ILE A 222 17.42 -9.91 1.21
CA ILE A 222 16.75 -9.89 -0.09
C ILE A 222 17.31 -11.01 -0.95
N SER A 223 16.41 -11.78 -1.54
CA SER A 223 16.70 -12.73 -2.60
C SER A 223 15.91 -12.33 -3.85
N GLU A 224 16.57 -12.13 -4.98
CA GLU A 224 15.89 -11.71 -6.21
C GLU A 224 16.33 -12.51 -7.43
N THR A 225 15.56 -12.44 -8.51
CA THR A 225 15.96 -13.05 -9.80
C THR A 225 17.17 -12.32 -10.40
N ARG A 226 18.14 -13.09 -10.87
CA ARG A 226 19.28 -12.56 -11.61
C ARG A 226 18.87 -12.36 -13.06
N ILE A 227 18.86 -11.11 -13.51
CA ILE A 227 18.79 -10.77 -14.93
C ILE A 227 20.17 -10.98 -15.55
N SER A 228 20.28 -11.90 -16.50
CA SER A 228 21.50 -12.06 -17.30
C SER A 228 21.42 -11.17 -18.54
N LYS A 229 22.55 -10.57 -18.95
CA LYS A 229 22.59 -9.84 -20.22
C LYS A 229 22.33 -10.83 -21.36
N PRO A 230 21.50 -10.47 -22.36
CA PRO A 230 21.32 -11.34 -23.52
C PRO A 230 22.69 -11.59 -24.17
N ARG A 231 23.00 -12.86 -24.42
CA ARG A 231 24.14 -13.22 -25.29
C ARG A 231 23.85 -12.56 -26.64
N LYS A 232 24.81 -11.83 -27.23
CA LYS A 232 24.73 -11.31 -28.59
C LYS A 232 24.38 -12.45 -29.56
N ARG A 233 23.09 -12.68 -29.79
CA ARG A 233 22.57 -13.38 -30.95
C ARG A 233 22.04 -12.28 -31.85
N THR A 234 22.54 -12.27 -33.08
CA THR A 234 22.04 -11.47 -34.18
C THR A 234 20.51 -11.54 -34.18
N THR A 235 19.88 -10.38 -34.04
CA THR A 235 18.42 -10.24 -34.03
C THR A 235 17.86 -10.82 -35.33
N PRO A 236 16.91 -11.77 -35.29
CA PRO A 236 16.10 -12.08 -36.46
C PRO A 236 15.32 -10.81 -36.84
N PRO A 237 15.22 -10.45 -38.13
CA PRO A 237 14.42 -9.31 -38.55
C PRO A 237 12.94 -9.69 -38.36
N GLY A 238 12.29 -9.14 -37.34
CA GLY A 238 10.85 -9.35 -37.17
C GLY A 238 10.30 -9.29 -35.76
N ASP A 239 11.11 -9.21 -34.69
CA ASP A 239 10.54 -8.97 -33.37
C ASP A 239 10.05 -7.51 -33.32
N PRO A 240 8.74 -7.25 -33.24
CA PRO A 240 8.28 -5.88 -33.07
C PRO A 240 8.92 -5.37 -31.79
N GLN A 241 9.61 -4.23 -31.87
CA GLN A 241 9.98 -3.48 -30.68
C GLN A 241 8.69 -3.33 -29.85
N ARG A 242 8.54 -4.10 -28.77
CA ARG A 242 7.66 -3.77 -27.64
C ARG A 242 8.30 -2.56 -26.95
N GLY A 243 8.24 -1.45 -27.67
CA GLY A 243 8.86 -0.16 -27.37
C GLY A 243 7.91 0.93 -27.81
N ALA A 244 6.61 0.73 -27.54
CA ALA A 244 5.68 1.81 -27.40
C ALA A 244 5.20 1.74 -25.96
N THR A 245 5.81 2.56 -25.10
CA THR A 245 5.23 2.93 -23.81
C THR A 245 3.80 3.38 -24.07
N SER A 246 2.83 2.52 -23.80
CA SER A 246 1.44 2.96 -23.71
C SER A 246 1.42 4.05 -22.65
N GLU A 247 1.07 5.28 -23.03
CA GLU A 247 0.93 6.40 -22.09
C GLU A 247 -0.26 6.12 -21.15
N GLY A 248 -0.02 5.38 -20.08
CA GLY A 248 -1.01 5.08 -19.04
C GLY A 248 -0.79 3.74 -18.34
N THR A 249 -1.32 3.63 -17.13
CA THR A 249 -1.39 2.38 -16.36
C THR A 249 -2.44 1.47 -16.99
N SER A 250 -2.19 0.17 -17.14
CA SER A 250 -3.22 -0.76 -17.66
C SER A 250 -4.49 -0.69 -16.82
N ALA A 251 -5.67 -0.68 -17.46
CA ALA A 251 -6.93 -0.44 -16.76
C ALA A 251 -7.24 -1.49 -15.68
N PRO A 252 -7.05 -2.81 -15.92
CA PRO A 252 -7.11 -3.81 -14.84
C PRO A 252 -6.24 -3.47 -13.62
N MET A 253 -5.07 -2.88 -13.85
CA MET A 253 -4.13 -2.54 -12.78
C MET A 253 -4.57 -1.31 -12.01
N ALA A 254 -5.00 -0.26 -12.72
CA ALA A 254 -5.56 0.94 -12.12
C ALA A 254 -6.79 0.60 -11.26
N LEU A 255 -7.70 -0.24 -11.77
CA LEU A 255 -8.87 -0.71 -11.03
C LEU A 255 -8.47 -1.49 -9.77
N ALA A 256 -7.55 -2.45 -9.86
CA ALA A 256 -7.10 -3.23 -8.70
C ALA A 256 -6.45 -2.35 -7.61
N THR A 257 -5.53 -1.46 -8.01
CA THR A 257 -4.87 -0.53 -7.08
C THR A 257 -5.86 0.40 -6.40
N HIS A 258 -6.71 1.07 -7.17
CA HIS A 258 -7.65 2.03 -6.62
C HIS A 258 -8.81 1.36 -5.89
N ARG A 259 -9.14 0.10 -6.18
CA ARG A 259 -10.04 -0.69 -5.33
C ARG A 259 -9.55 -0.69 -3.88
N SER A 260 -8.30 -1.06 -3.65
CA SER A 260 -7.72 -1.04 -2.30
C SER A 260 -7.62 0.36 -1.72
N ASN A 261 -7.26 1.36 -2.54
CA ASN A 261 -7.16 2.74 -2.06
C ASN A 261 -8.52 3.29 -1.60
N PHE A 262 -9.57 3.16 -2.43
CA PHE A 262 -10.92 3.62 -2.11
C PHE A 262 -11.54 2.85 -0.95
N LEU A 263 -11.15 1.59 -0.78
CA LEU A 263 -11.51 0.83 0.39
C LEU A 263 -10.83 1.36 1.66
N LEU A 264 -9.51 1.61 1.62
CA LEU A 264 -8.76 2.16 2.77
C LEU A 264 -9.23 3.56 3.18
N ILE A 265 -9.62 4.42 2.24
CA ILE A 265 -10.17 5.75 2.59
C ILE A 265 -11.63 5.67 3.08
N GLY A 266 -12.28 4.49 3.01
CA GLY A 266 -13.64 4.26 3.51
C GLY A 266 -14.76 4.63 2.53
N ALA A 267 -14.55 4.49 1.23
CA ALA A 267 -15.53 4.76 0.16
C ALA A 267 -16.05 3.46 -0.50
N PRO A 268 -16.82 2.62 0.21
CA PRO A 268 -17.30 1.33 -0.31
C PRO A 268 -18.14 1.46 -1.58
N GLU A 269 -18.83 2.59 -1.77
CA GLU A 269 -19.65 2.85 -2.95
C GLU A 269 -18.79 2.85 -4.23
N VAL A 270 -17.61 3.48 -4.19
CA VAL A 270 -16.66 3.49 -5.32
C VAL A 270 -16.13 2.07 -5.56
N THR A 271 -15.80 1.34 -4.50
CA THR A 271 -15.35 -0.06 -4.59
C THR A 271 -16.40 -0.96 -5.25
N ASN A 272 -17.68 -0.80 -4.91
CA ASN A 272 -18.77 -1.56 -5.53
C ASN A 272 -18.86 -1.30 -7.04
N TRP A 273 -18.64 -0.06 -7.49
CA TRP A 273 -18.61 0.27 -8.91
C TRP A 273 -17.39 -0.31 -9.63
N ILE A 274 -16.22 -0.31 -8.99
CA ILE A 274 -15.03 -0.99 -9.52
C ILE A 274 -15.29 -2.49 -9.69
N ASP A 275 -15.87 -3.14 -8.68
CA ASP A 275 -16.17 -4.58 -8.72
C ASP A 275 -17.22 -4.92 -9.78
N TRP A 276 -18.23 -4.08 -9.94
CA TRP A 276 -19.23 -4.22 -11.00
C TRP A 276 -18.66 -4.08 -12.42
N ILE A 277 -17.69 -3.18 -12.62
CA ILE A 277 -17.02 -3.04 -13.92
C ILE A 277 -16.15 -4.27 -14.22
N ARG A 278 -15.50 -4.83 -13.20
CA ARG A 278 -14.65 -6.02 -13.33
C ARG A 278 -15.45 -7.31 -13.49
N SER A 279 -16.71 -7.33 -13.07
CA SER A 279 -17.59 -8.50 -13.10
C SER A 279 -18.74 -8.32 -14.10
N PRO A 280 -18.78 -9.05 -15.22
CA PRO A 280 -19.82 -8.91 -16.24
C PRO A 280 -21.23 -9.23 -15.70
N ASP A 281 -21.35 -10.18 -14.78
CA ASP A 281 -22.62 -10.74 -14.32
C ASP A 281 -23.18 -10.12 -13.03
N SER A 282 -22.44 -9.19 -12.41
CA SER A 282 -22.89 -8.57 -11.15
C SER A 282 -24.02 -7.57 -11.40
N PRO A 283 -25.04 -7.50 -10.51
CA PRO A 283 -26.05 -6.46 -10.57
C PRO A 283 -25.40 -5.09 -10.38
N ALA A 284 -25.91 -4.08 -11.10
CA ALA A 284 -25.41 -2.72 -10.97
C ALA A 284 -25.66 -2.19 -9.55
N PRO A 285 -24.66 -1.55 -8.92
CA PRO A 285 -24.86 -0.84 -7.67
C PRO A 285 -25.87 0.30 -7.82
N ASP A 286 -26.40 0.77 -6.69
CA ASP A 286 -27.27 1.93 -6.69
C ASP A 286 -26.54 3.18 -7.18
N ARG A 287 -27.23 3.97 -8.01
CA ARG A 287 -26.72 5.20 -8.65
C ARG A 287 -26.81 6.39 -7.71
N TYR A 288 -26.03 6.34 -6.64
CA TYR A 288 -25.94 7.45 -5.70
C TYR A 288 -24.67 8.27 -5.91
N ASN A 289 -24.82 9.56 -5.70
CA ASN A 289 -23.70 10.48 -5.52
C ASN A 289 -22.92 10.12 -4.25
N VAL A 290 -21.60 10.16 -4.35
CA VAL A 290 -20.66 9.88 -3.25
C VAL A 290 -20.01 11.20 -2.83
N PRO A 291 -20.32 11.72 -1.64
CA PRO A 291 -19.65 12.90 -1.10
C PRO A 291 -18.26 12.54 -0.58
N LEU A 292 -17.28 13.39 -0.88
CA LEU A 292 -15.91 13.29 -0.40
C LEU A 292 -15.53 14.62 0.26
N LEU A 293 -14.95 14.55 1.45
CA LEU A 293 -14.43 15.72 2.13
C LEU A 293 -13.13 16.16 1.46
N ARG A 294 -13.02 17.45 1.14
CA ARG A 294 -11.81 18.06 0.61
C ARG A 294 -11.13 18.89 1.68
N PHE A 295 -9.82 18.73 1.85
CA PHE A 295 -9.04 19.51 2.80
C PHE A 295 -7.57 19.62 2.39
N ASP A 296 -6.88 20.64 2.91
CA ASP A 296 -5.47 20.88 2.64
C ASP A 296 -4.58 20.36 3.77
N PHE A 297 -3.51 19.66 3.41
CA PHE A 297 -2.53 19.11 4.35
C PHE A 297 -1.15 19.02 3.71
N ALA A 298 -0.10 19.42 4.42
CA ALA A 298 1.29 19.38 3.92
C ALA A 298 1.47 19.98 2.50
N GLY A 299 0.80 21.11 2.23
CA GLY A 299 0.88 21.83 0.95
C GLY A 299 0.17 21.14 -0.23
N ARG A 300 -0.69 20.16 0.04
CA ARG A 300 -1.45 19.41 -0.96
C ARG A 300 -2.93 19.36 -0.58
N THR A 301 -3.78 19.15 -1.57
CA THR A 301 -5.21 18.95 -1.38
C THR A 301 -5.53 17.47 -1.44
N TYR A 302 -6.32 17.01 -0.47
CA TYR A 302 -6.70 15.60 -0.31
C TYR A 302 -8.22 15.44 -0.26
N LEU A 303 -8.65 14.27 -0.71
CA LEU A 303 -10.01 13.77 -0.62
C LEU A 303 -10.08 12.64 0.41
N ALA A 304 -11.09 12.68 1.25
CA ALA A 304 -11.39 11.63 2.19
C ALA A 304 -12.85 11.21 2.08
N ALA A 305 -13.14 9.93 2.26
CA ALA A 305 -14.53 9.52 2.40
C ALA A 305 -15.09 10.09 3.71
N THR A 306 -16.34 10.55 3.67
CA THR A 306 -17.01 11.09 4.86
C THR A 306 -17.04 10.02 5.97
N PRO A 307 -16.40 10.28 7.13
CA PRO A 307 -16.08 9.22 8.10
C PRO A 307 -17.20 9.10 9.10
N TRP A 308 -17.84 7.94 9.26
CA TRP A 308 -18.88 7.87 10.30
C TRP A 308 -18.96 6.60 11.13
N HIS A 309 -18.37 5.48 10.70
CA HIS A 309 -18.70 4.24 11.39
C HIS A 309 -17.85 3.94 12.63
N LEU A 310 -16.57 4.35 12.68
CA LEU A 310 -15.62 3.59 13.50
C LEU A 310 -14.52 4.36 14.25
N ARG A 311 -14.50 5.71 14.32
CA ARG A 311 -13.46 6.42 15.10
C ARG A 311 -13.99 7.39 16.14
N SER A 312 -13.72 7.06 17.40
CA SER A 312 -13.88 7.90 18.58
C SER A 312 -12.75 8.93 18.61
N GLY A 313 -12.92 10.07 17.92
CA GLY A 313 -11.92 11.15 17.96
C GLY A 313 -12.15 12.34 17.03
N SER A 314 -13.07 12.27 16.08
CA SER A 314 -13.39 13.43 15.23
C SER A 314 -13.93 14.58 16.10
N PRO A 315 -13.35 15.79 16.04
CA PRO A 315 -13.88 16.90 16.83
C PRO A 315 -15.34 17.16 16.44
N PRO A 316 -16.29 17.29 17.37
CA PRO A 316 -17.70 17.45 16.99
C PRO A 316 -17.99 18.73 16.18
N TRP A 317 -17.15 19.77 16.34
CA TRP A 317 -17.42 21.14 15.89
C TRP A 317 -17.25 21.41 14.39
N TRP A 318 -16.58 20.55 13.61
CA TRP A 318 -16.45 20.77 12.16
C TRP A 318 -17.64 20.23 11.37
N ILE A 319 -18.37 19.27 11.95
CA ILE A 319 -19.60 18.72 11.37
C ILE A 319 -20.64 19.84 11.23
N ASP A 320 -20.58 20.81 12.15
CA ASP A 320 -21.46 21.97 12.16
C ASP A 320 -21.29 22.84 10.90
N ASP A 321 -20.09 22.88 10.32
CA ASP A 321 -19.79 23.63 9.08
C ASP A 321 -20.43 22.99 7.83
N PHE A 322 -20.97 21.77 7.93
CA PHE A 322 -21.56 21.01 6.81
C PHE A 322 -23.07 20.79 6.91
N PHE A 323 -23.75 21.37 7.89
CA PHE A 323 -25.20 21.23 8.04
C PHE A 323 -26.00 21.75 6.84
N ASP A 324 -25.47 22.76 6.14
CA ASP A 324 -26.13 23.34 4.97
C ASP A 324 -25.91 22.55 3.68
N HIS A 325 -25.06 21.51 3.70
CA HIS A 325 -24.77 20.71 2.50
C HIS A 325 -25.99 19.84 2.11
N PRO A 326 -26.41 19.75 0.84
CA PRO A 326 -27.62 19.00 0.44
C PRO A 326 -27.64 17.53 0.87
N GLU A 327 -26.45 16.92 0.99
CA GLU A 327 -26.25 15.54 1.43
C GLU A 327 -25.95 15.40 2.94
N TRP A 328 -26.13 16.48 3.74
CA TRP A 328 -25.87 16.50 5.19
C TRP A 328 -26.63 15.39 5.92
N TRP A 329 -27.83 15.03 5.47
CA TRP A 329 -28.64 14.00 6.10
C TRP A 329 -28.05 12.59 5.89
N ARG A 330 -27.35 12.34 4.77
CA ARG A 330 -26.61 11.08 4.56
C ARG A 330 -25.38 11.02 5.45
N ILE A 331 -24.72 12.17 5.58
CA ILE A 331 -23.59 12.41 6.48
C ILE A 331 -24.05 12.16 7.95
N ALA A 332 -25.17 12.73 8.37
CA ALA A 332 -25.71 12.63 9.74
C ALA A 332 -26.38 11.28 10.06
N ARG A 333 -27.02 10.61 9.09
CA ARG A 333 -27.68 9.29 9.30
C ARG A 333 -26.66 8.17 9.55
N ARG A 334 -25.46 8.29 8.99
CA ARG A 334 -24.35 7.34 9.22
C ARG A 334 -23.67 7.53 10.58
N ALA A 335 -23.76 8.72 11.17
CA ALA A 335 -23.20 9.06 12.49
C ALA A 335 -23.96 8.42 13.68
N ARG A 336 -25.26 8.15 13.53
CA ARG A 336 -26.17 7.83 14.65
C ARG A 336 -26.28 6.34 15.00
N LEU A 337 -25.49 5.45 14.37
CA LEU A 337 -25.66 3.99 14.48
C LEU A 337 -24.56 3.23 15.24
N SER A 338 -23.64 3.91 15.97
CA SER A 338 -22.59 3.21 16.73
C SER A 338 -22.49 3.61 18.21
N PRO A 339 -22.18 2.65 19.12
CA PRO A 339 -21.98 2.92 20.54
C PRO A 339 -20.61 3.56 20.80
N LEU A 340 -20.54 4.45 21.80
CA LEU A 340 -19.29 4.96 22.37
C LEU A 340 -18.38 3.79 22.80
N ARG A 341 -17.11 3.76 22.35
CA ARG A 341 -15.94 3.30 23.15
C ARG A 341 -14.60 3.31 22.39
N HIS A 342 -13.71 4.22 22.81
CA HIS A 342 -12.25 4.16 23.02
C HIS A 342 -11.57 5.43 22.49
N PRO A 343 -11.18 6.37 23.36
CA PRO A 343 -10.29 7.46 22.97
C PRO A 343 -8.88 6.88 22.77
N GLY A 344 -8.24 7.18 21.64
CA GLY A 344 -6.79 6.96 21.48
C GLY A 344 -6.37 6.12 20.28
N SER A 345 -6.69 6.56 19.07
CA SER A 345 -5.90 6.15 17.89
C SER A 345 -5.55 7.40 17.09
N ASP A 346 -4.36 7.93 17.34
CA ASP A 346 -3.81 9.15 16.72
C ASP A 346 -3.11 8.86 15.38
N PHE A 347 -3.15 7.61 14.90
CA PHE A 347 -2.41 7.17 13.72
C PHE A 347 -2.86 7.75 12.37
N GLY A 348 -3.93 8.53 12.37
CA GLY A 348 -4.30 9.30 11.20
C GLY A 348 -5.33 8.68 10.28
N TRP A 349 -5.59 9.39 9.18
CA TRP A 349 -6.69 9.19 8.26
C TRP A 349 -6.17 8.82 6.87
N PHE A 350 -6.70 7.73 6.30
CA PHE A 350 -6.44 7.42 4.91
C PHE A 350 -7.19 8.39 4.01
N VAL A 351 -6.45 8.96 3.08
CA VAL A 351 -6.93 9.94 2.12
C VAL A 351 -6.29 9.68 0.76
N ILE A 352 -6.86 10.27 -0.28
CA ILE A 352 -6.30 10.22 -1.63
C ILE A 352 -6.03 11.65 -2.10
N GLU A 353 -4.88 11.87 -2.72
CA GLU A 353 -4.54 13.15 -3.33
C GLU A 353 -5.61 13.55 -4.37
N GLU A 354 -6.04 14.82 -4.36
CA GLU A 354 -7.23 15.28 -5.11
C GLU A 354 -7.14 14.98 -6.60
N LYS A 355 -6.00 15.27 -7.24
CA LYS A 355 -5.80 15.02 -8.66
C LYS A 355 -5.78 13.52 -8.96
N ALA A 356 -5.14 12.72 -8.10
CA ALA A 356 -5.12 11.26 -8.22
C ALA A 356 -6.53 10.66 -8.14
N GLY A 357 -7.31 11.11 -7.15
CA GLY A 357 -8.69 10.70 -6.95
C GLY A 357 -9.57 11.14 -8.12
N ALA A 358 -9.48 12.40 -8.54
CA ALA A 358 -10.28 12.97 -9.61
C ALA A 358 -10.05 12.29 -10.96
N GLU A 359 -8.80 12.10 -11.37
CA GLU A 359 -8.47 11.45 -12.64
C GLU A 359 -8.99 10.00 -12.66
N PHE A 360 -8.81 9.25 -11.57
CA PHE A 360 -9.34 7.90 -11.47
C PHE A 360 -10.88 7.87 -11.47
N LEU A 361 -11.53 8.68 -10.65
CA LEU A 361 -12.99 8.71 -10.51
C LEU A 361 -13.67 9.14 -11.81
N ASN A 362 -13.09 10.07 -12.55
CA ASN A 362 -13.58 10.47 -13.86
C ASN A 362 -13.37 9.37 -14.91
N ALA A 363 -12.22 8.69 -14.90
CA ALA A 363 -12.00 7.53 -15.75
C ALA A 363 -12.98 6.38 -15.42
N LEU A 364 -13.29 6.19 -14.15
CA LEU A 364 -14.28 5.21 -13.69
C LEU A 364 -15.67 5.54 -14.21
N SER A 365 -16.13 6.80 -14.08
CA SER A 365 -17.43 7.22 -14.63
C SER A 365 -17.52 7.06 -16.14
N ASN A 366 -16.44 7.34 -16.87
CA ASN A 366 -16.38 7.07 -18.31
C ASN A 366 -16.56 5.57 -18.59
N ALA A 367 -15.84 4.70 -17.87
CA ALA A 367 -15.97 3.24 -18.01
C ALA A 367 -17.37 2.71 -17.63
N ILE A 368 -18.05 3.34 -16.67
CA ILE A 368 -19.43 3.00 -16.28
C ILE A 368 -20.39 3.31 -17.43
N ARG A 369 -20.28 4.49 -18.05
CA ARG A 369 -21.12 4.88 -19.19
C ARG A 369 -20.86 4.04 -20.43
N ASP A 370 -19.59 3.71 -20.67
CA ASP A 370 -19.13 3.01 -21.87
C ASP A 370 -19.01 1.49 -21.68
N ARG A 371 -19.62 0.90 -20.64
CA ARG A 371 -19.48 -0.54 -20.32
C ARG A 371 -19.76 -1.46 -21.52
N GLY A 372 -20.66 -1.07 -22.43
CA GLY A 372 -20.98 -1.82 -23.65
C GLY A 372 -19.89 -1.78 -24.74
N VAL A 373 -18.99 -0.80 -24.71
CA VAL A 373 -17.86 -0.64 -25.63
C VAL A 373 -16.62 -1.39 -25.12
N GLY A 374 -16.55 -1.64 -23.81
CA GLY A 374 -15.45 -2.31 -23.13
C GLY A 374 -14.51 -1.33 -22.42
N LEU A 375 -13.77 -1.84 -21.44
CA LEU A 375 -12.79 -1.06 -20.69
C LEU A 375 -11.66 -0.55 -21.60
N PRO A 376 -11.20 0.71 -21.44
CA PRO A 376 -10.00 1.17 -22.12
C PRO A 376 -8.80 0.29 -21.75
N ALA A 377 -7.83 0.13 -22.65
CA ALA A 377 -6.63 -0.66 -22.37
C ALA A 377 -5.78 -0.05 -21.24
N THR A 378 -5.75 1.29 -21.15
CA THR A 378 -5.00 2.04 -20.15
C THR A 378 -5.78 3.22 -19.59
N ILE A 379 -5.53 3.55 -18.32
CA ILE A 379 -6.00 4.73 -17.62
C ILE A 379 -4.79 5.63 -17.33
N ARG A 380 -4.89 6.91 -17.70
CA ARG A 380 -3.88 7.92 -17.36
C ARG A 380 -4.12 8.36 -15.93
N LEU A 381 -3.10 8.21 -15.09
CA LEU A 381 -3.13 8.57 -13.68
C LEU A 381 -1.87 9.36 -13.34
N PRO A 382 -1.95 10.33 -12.43
CA PRO A 382 -0.79 11.08 -12.02
C PRO A 382 0.11 10.19 -11.14
N THR A 383 1.41 10.44 -11.20
CA THR A 383 2.39 9.77 -10.34
C THR A 383 3.04 10.82 -9.44
N PHE A 384 3.07 10.57 -8.14
CA PHE A 384 3.62 11.50 -7.15
C PHE A 384 4.98 11.03 -6.66
N GLU A 385 5.80 11.96 -6.18
CA GLU A 385 6.99 11.59 -5.42
C GLU A 385 6.56 11.11 -4.03
N PRO A 386 7.00 9.91 -3.61
CA PRO A 386 6.60 9.36 -2.32
C PRO A 386 7.20 10.17 -1.16
N ALA A 387 6.47 10.20 -0.05
CA ALA A 387 6.88 10.85 1.19
C ALA A 387 6.69 9.90 2.37
N GLY A 388 7.43 10.11 3.46
CA GLY A 388 7.38 9.26 4.65
C GLY A 388 8.40 8.12 4.71
N PHE A 389 9.03 7.76 3.58
CA PHE A 389 10.03 6.70 3.48
C PHE A 389 11.02 6.95 2.33
N ALA A 390 12.22 6.39 2.42
CA ALA A 390 13.27 6.53 1.41
C ALA A 390 14.27 5.36 1.45
N LEU A 391 14.93 5.12 0.31
CA LEU A 391 16.10 4.24 0.23
C LEU A 391 17.34 5.10 0.51
N SER A 392 18.28 4.57 1.28
CA SER A 392 19.48 5.31 1.75
C SER A 392 19.17 6.44 2.75
N ALA A 393 19.90 6.47 3.86
CA ALA A 393 19.67 7.44 4.95
C ALA A 393 19.95 8.90 4.52
N GLY A 394 20.85 9.11 3.55
CA GLY A 394 21.23 10.45 3.07
C GLY A 394 20.09 11.20 2.36
N ASP A 395 19.20 10.47 1.67
CA ASP A 395 18.10 11.07 0.89
C ASP A 395 17.05 11.74 1.79
N ARG A 396 16.97 11.32 3.07
CA ARG A 396 16.05 11.90 4.06
C ARG A 396 16.71 12.96 4.93
N VAL A 397 17.99 12.80 5.30
CA VAL A 397 18.73 13.84 6.05
C VAL A 397 18.84 15.13 5.22
N ALA A 398 19.06 15.01 3.90
CA ALA A 398 19.08 16.17 3.00
C ALA A 398 17.70 16.84 2.81
N ARG A 399 16.59 16.13 3.07
CA ARG A 399 15.21 16.67 2.97
C ARG A 399 14.63 17.10 4.32
N ALA A 400 15.15 16.58 5.43
CA ALA A 400 14.67 16.84 6.79
C ALA A 400 15.15 18.20 7.34
N GLU A 401 16.20 18.80 6.76
CA GLU A 401 16.79 20.04 7.27
C GLU A 401 15.99 21.33 6.93
N ALA A 402 14.81 21.24 6.29
CA ALA A 402 14.01 22.44 6.00
C ALA A 402 12.49 22.38 6.30
N ASP A 403 11.75 21.30 6.05
CA ASP A 403 10.30 21.48 5.75
C ASP A 403 9.28 20.37 6.12
N GLU A 404 9.53 19.39 7.01
CA GLU A 404 8.48 18.41 7.39
C GLU A 404 7.91 18.62 8.81
N PRO A 405 7.00 19.59 9.04
CA PRO A 405 6.27 19.73 10.31
C PRO A 405 5.09 18.75 10.47
N TYR A 406 4.89 17.82 9.52
CA TYR A 406 3.71 16.96 9.42
C TYR A 406 4.04 15.46 9.48
N GLN A 407 3.29 14.71 10.28
CA GLN A 407 3.34 13.24 10.27
C GLN A 407 2.45 12.70 9.15
N TYR A 408 3.05 12.30 8.02
CA TYR A 408 2.31 11.67 6.92
C TYR A 408 3.17 10.72 6.09
N THR A 409 2.50 9.93 5.26
CA THR A 409 3.10 9.12 4.20
C THR A 409 2.26 9.28 2.95
N LEU A 410 2.91 9.47 1.80
CA LEU A 410 2.28 9.57 0.49
C LEU A 410 2.87 8.51 -0.44
N PHE A 411 2.00 7.76 -1.09
CA PHE A 411 2.34 6.80 -2.12
C PHE A 411 2.25 7.47 -3.51
N ARG A 412 3.05 7.00 -4.48
CA ARG A 412 3.08 7.39 -5.90
C ARG A 412 1.72 7.38 -6.59
N ASP A 413 0.79 6.55 -6.13
CA ASP A 413 -0.57 6.44 -6.68
C ASP A 413 -1.59 7.35 -5.96
N GLY A 414 -1.11 8.27 -5.13
CA GLY A 414 -1.92 9.30 -4.48
C GLY A 414 -2.54 8.89 -3.15
N LEU A 415 -2.55 7.59 -2.78
CA LEU A 415 -2.97 7.18 -1.44
C LEU A 415 -2.02 7.76 -0.39
N ALA A 416 -2.57 8.31 0.70
CA ALA A 416 -1.81 8.81 1.83
C ALA A 416 -2.45 8.41 3.16
N LEU A 417 -1.62 8.30 4.20
CA LEU A 417 -2.07 8.25 5.59
C LEU A 417 -1.53 9.49 6.30
N VAL A 418 -2.43 10.34 6.78
CA VAL A 418 -2.11 11.62 7.43
C VAL A 418 -2.41 11.55 8.91
N GLY A 419 -1.42 11.78 9.78
CA GLY A 419 -1.53 11.60 11.24
C GLY A 419 -2.57 12.50 11.90
N GLU A 420 -2.50 13.81 11.60
CA GLU A 420 -3.39 14.80 12.19
C GLU A 420 -4.07 15.66 11.11
N PRO A 421 -5.00 15.08 10.31
CA PRO A 421 -5.64 15.79 9.19
C PRO A 421 -6.36 17.06 9.65
N PHE A 422 -6.83 17.09 10.89
CA PHE A 422 -7.63 18.17 11.46
C PHE A 422 -6.80 19.33 12.04
N ARG A 423 -5.48 19.38 11.81
CA ARG A 423 -4.71 20.64 12.00
C ARG A 423 -5.17 21.74 11.03
N GLY A 424 -5.80 21.38 9.91
CA GLY A 424 -6.50 22.29 9.00
C GLY A 424 -8.02 22.14 9.11
N ARG A 425 -8.78 23.22 8.84
CA ARG A 425 -10.22 23.12 8.64
C ARG A 425 -10.48 22.43 7.29
N PRO A 426 -11.46 21.52 7.19
CA PRO A 426 -11.91 21.03 5.89
C PRO A 426 -12.39 22.21 5.04
N ARG A 427 -12.08 22.15 3.75
CA ARG A 427 -12.35 23.25 2.82
C ARG A 427 -13.80 23.23 2.37
N ASP A 428 -14.25 22.08 1.88
CA ASP A 428 -15.62 21.84 1.39
C ASP A 428 -15.86 20.33 1.17
N VAL A 429 -17.00 20.00 0.55
CA VAL A 429 -17.35 18.66 0.09
C VAL A 429 -17.44 18.68 -1.43
N VAL A 430 -16.72 17.76 -2.07
CA VAL A 430 -16.87 17.48 -3.50
C VAL A 430 -17.70 16.22 -3.69
N VAL A 431 -18.38 16.12 -4.83
CA VAL A 431 -19.28 15.01 -5.12
C VAL A 431 -18.83 14.29 -6.38
N TRP A 432 -18.66 12.98 -6.26
CA TRP A 432 -18.53 12.10 -7.41
C TRP A 432 -19.87 11.44 -7.73
N SER A 433 -20.16 11.30 -9.02
CA SER A 433 -21.32 10.55 -9.52
C SER A 433 -20.87 9.51 -10.56
N PRO A 434 -21.46 8.29 -10.54
CA PRO A 434 -21.20 7.28 -11.56
C PRO A 434 -21.42 7.77 -12.99
N ASP A 435 -22.42 8.63 -13.18
CA ASP A 435 -22.83 9.13 -14.49
C ASP A 435 -22.15 10.44 -14.90
N GLY A 436 -21.88 11.34 -13.95
CA GLY A 436 -21.35 12.68 -14.23
C GLY A 436 -19.86 12.85 -13.95
N GLY A 437 -19.22 11.91 -13.26
CA GLY A 437 -17.86 12.10 -12.77
C GLY A 437 -17.81 13.00 -11.54
N MET A 438 -16.64 13.59 -11.31
CA MET A 438 -16.36 14.54 -10.25
C MET A 438 -15.88 15.85 -10.87
N ALA A 439 -16.58 16.94 -10.55
CA ALA A 439 -16.18 18.30 -10.92
C ALA A 439 -15.27 18.86 -9.82
N LEU A 440 -14.17 19.49 -10.24
CA LEU A 440 -13.32 20.29 -9.38
C LEU A 440 -13.53 21.75 -9.78
N ASP A 441 -14.09 22.54 -8.88
CA ASP A 441 -14.28 23.99 -9.05
C ASP A 441 -12.99 24.79 -8.80
#